data_AF-A0A4Z1FN47-F1
#
_entry.id   AF-A0A4Z1FN47-F1
#
_cell.length_a   1.000
_cell.length_b   1.000
_cell.length_c   1.000
_cell.angle_alpha   90.00
_cell.angle_beta   90.00
_cell.angle_gamma   90.00
#
_symmetry.space_group_name_H-M   'P 1'
#
loop_
_entity.id
_entity.type
_entity.pdbx_description
1 polymer ?
#
loop_
_entity_poly.entity_id
_entity_poly.type
_entity_poly.pdbx_seq_one_letter_code
_entity_poly.pdbx_strand_id
1 'polypeptide(L)'
;MIGGEDEGGIGRVGWRGGGGSGGAGNKESEGNRLGTLEEIGMGRGQGAPGDASPHEEKVLKEKKEAEDKRVQEEKEDQERKAKEEQERKEDEETEENVNGEAEMEMEMTEEEDINHGDTNNNEVEEANGEYKFPALRSLCETTTFQPGLYLQCHSWCGPNSTSICGGLNNARSRIQTCLRLALDLGSGIILPTVQSHRNTENVVDYGDTTDNTLCPDVYWDIEYLLQEMSSACPELEVRQCGDVSGIDEDKIIQMKKREHGDASHHIGTFKAIVDEHLESLSFSSISAENPIAVGFGDTIYAYNYTYDSEQALQKELFHTLKYNRNLLDLGSKLRYSPELRDGYIGVHFRGKSDWPQNFGSREDQIDFFTQEIELASTAQGTAEGIKTIYISCGDEAAISTFREPLSALGYRVYNKWNLSSYLSEPSLLLEEMEFDTIAIIDYAVLVEAALFLGVWMSTFSQTVAYARTVELEQDYWETYVNPGSRRDGLTRLWDQAPALKGDETTKILVINTGGFSNMDSYP
;
A
#
# COMPACT_ATOMS: atom_id res chain seq x y z
N MET A 1 51.81 -48.08 9.06
CA MET A 1 50.92 -49.25 8.85
C MET A 1 49.76 -48.72 8.01
N ILE A 2 49.91 -48.59 6.68
CA ILE A 2 49.80 -49.59 5.60
C ILE A 2 48.46 -50.31 5.57
N GLY A 3 47.74 -50.07 4.46
CA GLY A 3 46.71 -50.93 3.82
C GLY A 3 45.31 -50.30 3.81
N GLY A 4 44.68 -49.91 2.69
CA GLY A 4 44.97 -50.04 1.26
C GLY A 4 43.69 -50.42 0.49
N GLU A 5 43.42 -49.68 -0.61
CA GLU A 5 42.80 -50.12 -1.90
C GLU A 5 41.33 -50.61 -1.94
N ASP A 6 40.57 -50.56 -3.03
CA ASP A 6 40.40 -49.72 -4.24
C ASP A 6 39.16 -50.26 -5.00
N GLU A 7 38.52 -49.40 -5.80
CA GLU A 7 37.75 -49.59 -7.06
C GLU A 7 36.77 -50.75 -7.38
N GLY A 8 35.75 -50.37 -8.17
CA GLY A 8 35.04 -51.21 -9.17
C GLY A 8 33.56 -51.50 -8.82
N GLY A 9 32.55 -51.43 -9.70
CA GLY A 9 32.47 -51.33 -11.15
C GLY A 9 31.03 -51.67 -11.57
N ILE A 10 30.61 -51.14 -12.71
CA ILE A 10 29.27 -51.22 -13.31
C ILE A 10 28.89 -52.66 -13.71
N GLY A 11 27.62 -53.05 -13.56
CA GLY A 11 27.07 -54.29 -14.13
C GLY A 11 25.54 -54.29 -14.32
N ARG A 12 25.08 -54.14 -15.57
CA ARG A 12 23.74 -54.50 -16.03
C ARG A 12 23.58 -56.03 -16.06
N VAL A 13 22.40 -56.55 -15.69
CA VAL A 13 21.79 -57.72 -16.34
C VAL A 13 20.26 -57.58 -16.28
N GLY A 14 19.61 -57.64 -17.44
CA GLY A 14 18.15 -57.72 -17.56
C GLY A 14 17.69 -59.16 -17.75
N TRP A 15 16.42 -59.46 -17.48
CA TRP A 15 15.78 -60.72 -17.88
C TRP A 15 14.35 -60.49 -18.39
N ARG A 16 14.00 -61.34 -19.35
CA ARG A 16 12.88 -61.33 -20.31
C ARG A 16 11.60 -61.97 -19.77
N GLY A 17 10.51 -61.70 -20.51
CA GLY A 17 9.38 -62.62 -20.76
C GLY A 17 8.10 -62.11 -20.10
N GLY A 18 7.09 -61.60 -20.81
CA GLY A 18 6.32 -62.27 -21.87
C GLY A 18 4.95 -62.64 -21.26
N GLY A 19 3.78 -62.45 -21.86
CA GLY A 19 3.38 -61.89 -23.13
C GLY A 19 1.84 -62.02 -23.25
N GLY A 20 1.28 -61.30 -24.23
CA GLY A 20 -0.03 -61.57 -24.85
C GLY A 20 -1.25 -60.95 -24.18
N SER A 21 -2.34 -60.64 -24.88
CA SER A 21 -2.59 -60.45 -26.31
C SER A 21 -4.07 -60.03 -26.45
N GLY A 22 -4.39 -59.29 -27.51
CA GLY A 22 -5.76 -59.06 -28.02
C GLY A 22 -6.31 -57.67 -27.69
N GLY A 23 -6.76 -56.85 -28.64
CA GLY A 23 -6.96 -57.05 -30.07
C GLY A 23 -8.17 -56.20 -30.52
N ALA A 24 -8.04 -55.62 -31.72
CA ALA A 24 -9.04 -54.85 -32.49
C ALA A 24 -9.41 -53.46 -31.92
N GLY A 25 -9.33 -52.35 -32.65
CA GLY A 25 -9.30 -52.14 -34.10
C GLY A 25 -10.56 -51.41 -34.53
N ASN A 26 -10.47 -50.15 -34.92
CA ASN A 26 -11.22 -49.60 -36.06
C ASN A 26 -10.68 -48.24 -36.52
N LYS A 27 -10.73 -48.08 -37.83
CA LYS A 27 -10.31 -46.97 -38.68
C LYS A 27 -11.43 -45.95 -38.90
N GLU A 28 -11.01 -44.83 -39.52
CA GLU A 28 -11.75 -43.95 -40.46
C GLU A 28 -12.74 -42.96 -39.82
N SER A 29 -12.88 -41.70 -40.25
CA SER A 29 -12.50 -41.00 -41.48
C SER A 29 -12.62 -39.47 -41.30
N GLU A 30 -12.30 -38.74 -42.38
CA GLU A 30 -12.09 -37.31 -42.59
C GLU A 30 -13.24 -36.34 -42.26
N GLY A 31 -12.84 -35.10 -41.90
CA GLY A 31 -13.30 -33.87 -42.57
C GLY A 31 -14.52 -33.12 -42.01
N ASN A 32 -14.31 -31.95 -41.38
CA ASN A 32 -14.68 -30.65 -41.98
C ASN A 32 -14.26 -29.44 -41.13
N ARG A 33 -14.13 -28.32 -41.84
CA ARG A 33 -13.75 -26.96 -41.41
C ARG A 33 -14.75 -26.27 -40.45
N LEU A 34 -14.19 -25.22 -39.81
CA LEU A 34 -14.81 -24.02 -39.23
C LEU A 34 -15.40 -24.13 -37.81
N GLY A 35 -14.72 -23.45 -36.87
CA GLY A 35 -15.21 -23.17 -35.53
C GLY A 35 -14.18 -22.40 -34.69
N THR A 36 -14.22 -21.07 -34.80
CA THR A 36 -14.11 -20.12 -33.69
C THR A 36 -12.74 -19.91 -33.01
N LEU A 37 -12.14 -18.76 -33.34
CA LEU A 37 -11.30 -17.94 -32.46
C LEU A 37 -12.07 -17.63 -31.17
N GLU A 38 -11.67 -18.23 -30.05
CA GLU A 38 -11.89 -17.73 -28.68
C GLU A 38 -11.35 -18.79 -27.71
N GLU A 39 -10.09 -18.67 -27.30
CA GLU A 39 -9.55 -19.24 -26.05
C GLU A 39 -8.06 -18.85 -25.93
N ILE A 40 -7.80 -17.62 -25.48
CA ILE A 40 -6.62 -17.33 -24.67
C ILE A 40 -7.17 -16.81 -23.35
N GLY A 41 -7.37 -17.75 -22.43
CA GLY A 41 -7.66 -17.44 -21.04
C GLY A 41 -6.50 -16.65 -20.47
N MET A 42 -6.71 -15.35 -20.29
CA MET A 42 -5.86 -14.51 -19.47
C MET A 42 -5.89 -15.07 -18.04
N GLY A 43 -4.73 -15.52 -17.58
CA GLY A 43 -4.54 -16.01 -16.23
C GLY A 43 -4.88 -14.92 -15.21
N ARG A 44 -5.76 -15.26 -14.27
CA ARG A 44 -6.05 -14.46 -13.08
C ARG A 44 -4.78 -14.35 -12.24
N GLY A 45 -4.23 -13.14 -12.13
CA GLY A 45 -3.06 -12.85 -11.31
C GLY A 45 -3.33 -13.06 -9.82
N GLN A 46 -2.33 -13.57 -9.09
CA GLN A 46 -2.32 -13.54 -7.64
C GLN A 46 -2.00 -12.11 -7.20
N GLY A 47 -2.86 -11.47 -6.41
CA GLY A 47 -2.64 -10.11 -5.91
C GLY A 47 -1.40 -10.03 -4.99
N ALA A 48 -0.78 -8.85 -4.92
CA ALA A 48 0.35 -8.61 -4.02
C ALA A 48 -0.12 -8.60 -2.55
N PRO A 49 0.77 -8.81 -1.56
CA PRO A 49 0.43 -8.56 -0.16
C PRO A 49 -0.12 -7.14 0.02
N GLY A 50 -1.29 -7.02 0.66
CA GLY A 50 -2.01 -5.75 0.79
C GLY A 50 -3.05 -5.47 -0.30
N ASP A 51 -3.07 -6.24 -1.38
CA ASP A 51 -4.18 -6.26 -2.35
C ASP A 51 -5.28 -7.23 -1.87
N ALA A 52 -6.54 -6.91 -2.13
CA ALA A 52 -7.67 -7.78 -1.83
C ALA A 52 -7.64 -9.07 -2.72
N SER A 53 -8.43 -10.12 -2.43
CA SER A 53 -8.43 -11.39 -3.21
C SER A 53 -9.77 -11.66 -3.93
N PRO A 54 -9.79 -12.09 -5.23
CA PRO A 54 -11.03 -12.26 -6.01
C PRO A 54 -11.83 -13.58 -5.81
N HIS A 55 -11.32 -14.58 -5.06
CA HIS A 55 -11.92 -15.93 -5.11
C HIS A 55 -13.10 -16.16 -4.13
N GLU A 56 -13.42 -15.21 -3.24
CA GLU A 56 -14.48 -15.37 -2.23
C GLU A 56 -15.82 -14.66 -2.59
N GLU A 57 -15.85 -13.91 -3.70
CA GLU A 57 -16.96 -13.06 -4.13
C GLU A 57 -18.29 -13.78 -4.41
N LYS A 58 -18.27 -15.03 -4.85
CA LYS A 58 -19.51 -15.73 -5.23
C LYS A 58 -20.40 -16.08 -4.03
N VAL A 59 -19.79 -16.34 -2.87
CA VAL A 59 -20.52 -16.66 -1.63
C VAL A 59 -20.95 -15.38 -0.91
N LEU A 60 -20.23 -14.28 -1.11
CA LEU A 60 -20.51 -12.95 -0.57
C LEU A 60 -21.68 -12.26 -1.29
N LYS A 61 -21.79 -12.41 -2.61
CA LYS A 61 -22.90 -11.82 -3.38
C LYS A 61 -24.27 -12.28 -2.90
N GLU A 62 -24.42 -13.57 -2.61
CA GLU A 62 -25.69 -14.15 -2.11
C GLU A 62 -26.02 -13.71 -0.68
N LYS A 63 -25.01 -13.38 0.15
CA LYS A 63 -25.22 -12.89 1.52
C LYS A 63 -25.52 -11.39 1.57
N LYS A 64 -24.81 -10.59 0.78
CA LYS A 64 -25.01 -9.12 0.71
C LYS A 64 -26.40 -8.78 0.16
N GLU A 65 -26.85 -9.47 -0.90
CA GLU A 65 -28.21 -9.29 -1.44
C GLU A 65 -29.32 -9.64 -0.43
N ALA A 66 -29.05 -10.56 0.51
CA ALA A 66 -30.00 -10.92 1.56
C ALA A 66 -30.02 -9.91 2.71
N GLU A 67 -28.87 -9.30 3.03
CA GLU A 67 -28.71 -8.31 4.10
C GLU A 67 -29.24 -6.94 3.69
N ASP A 68 -28.97 -6.50 2.46
CA ASP A 68 -29.50 -5.24 1.89
C ASP A 68 -31.04 -5.27 1.83
N LYS A 69 -31.62 -6.44 1.52
CA LYS A 69 -33.08 -6.63 1.58
C LYS A 69 -33.64 -6.47 3.00
N ARG A 70 -32.93 -6.98 4.00
CA ARG A 70 -33.38 -6.90 5.40
C ARG A 70 -33.31 -5.47 5.94
N VAL A 71 -32.26 -4.73 5.59
CA VAL A 71 -32.08 -3.32 5.97
C VAL A 71 -33.16 -2.45 5.30
N GLN A 72 -33.47 -2.71 4.03
CA GLN A 72 -34.54 -1.99 3.33
C GLN A 72 -35.91 -2.24 3.97
N GLU A 73 -36.23 -3.48 4.34
CA GLU A 73 -37.47 -3.83 5.04
C GLU A 73 -37.56 -3.17 6.44
N GLU A 74 -36.44 -3.10 7.18
CA GLU A 74 -36.39 -2.44 8.49
C GLU A 74 -36.59 -0.92 8.37
N LYS A 75 -36.04 -0.28 7.32
CA LYS A 75 -36.20 1.16 7.07
C LYS A 75 -37.63 1.52 6.67
N GLU A 76 -38.27 0.70 5.82
CA GLU A 76 -39.68 0.87 5.45
C GLU A 76 -40.62 0.69 6.66
N ASP A 77 -40.31 -0.24 7.58
CA ASP A 77 -41.09 -0.43 8.80
C ASP A 77 -40.93 0.75 9.79
N GLN A 78 -39.72 1.33 9.88
CA GLN A 78 -39.48 2.53 10.68
C GLN A 78 -40.19 3.76 10.12
N GLU A 79 -40.16 3.98 8.81
CA GLU A 79 -40.89 5.08 8.17
C GLU A 79 -42.41 4.95 8.34
N ARG A 80 -42.94 3.72 8.27
CA ARG A 80 -44.36 3.46 8.54
C ARG A 80 -44.73 3.79 9.98
N LYS A 81 -43.93 3.36 10.95
CA LYS A 81 -44.13 3.68 12.38
C LYS A 81 -44.05 5.18 12.66
N ALA A 82 -43.11 5.89 12.02
CA ALA A 82 -42.99 7.34 12.15
C ALA A 82 -44.22 8.07 11.60
N LYS A 83 -44.77 7.62 10.46
CA LYS A 83 -46.02 8.18 9.90
C LYS A 83 -47.23 7.91 10.79
N GLU A 84 -47.37 6.69 11.31
CA GLU A 84 -48.46 6.34 12.24
C GLU A 84 -48.38 7.13 13.57
N GLU A 85 -47.17 7.45 14.05
CA GLU A 85 -46.97 8.28 15.24
C GLU A 85 -47.22 9.77 14.95
N GLN A 86 -46.91 10.25 13.75
CA GLN A 86 -47.19 11.62 13.31
C GLN A 86 -48.70 11.85 13.13
N GLU A 87 -49.43 10.89 12.53
CA GLU A 87 -50.89 10.95 12.42
C GLU A 87 -51.57 10.93 13.80
N ARG A 88 -51.02 10.17 14.76
CA ARG A 88 -51.49 10.18 16.16
C ARG A 88 -51.29 11.52 16.87
N LYS A 89 -50.18 12.21 16.59
CA LYS A 89 -49.88 13.53 17.18
C LYS A 89 -50.74 14.63 16.55
N GLU A 90 -51.05 14.52 15.26
CA GLU A 90 -51.99 15.44 14.59
C GLU A 90 -53.44 15.28 15.09
N ASP A 91 -53.86 14.06 15.45
CA ASP A 91 -55.17 13.83 16.08
C ASP A 91 -55.23 14.38 17.52
N GLU A 92 -54.13 14.34 18.28
CA GLU A 92 -54.05 14.88 19.65
C GLU A 92 -53.90 16.42 19.70
N GLU A 93 -53.34 17.07 18.68
CA GLU A 93 -53.23 18.54 18.61
C GLU A 93 -54.53 19.26 18.21
N THR A 94 -55.60 18.54 17.86
CA THR A 94 -56.92 19.16 17.58
C THR A 94 -57.75 19.49 18.83
N GLU A 95 -57.29 19.17 20.05
CA GLU A 95 -58.05 19.41 21.30
C GLU A 95 -57.39 20.36 22.34
N GLU A 96 -56.20 20.92 22.13
CA GLU A 96 -55.60 21.86 23.11
C GLU A 96 -55.10 23.19 22.52
N ASN A 97 -55.89 24.24 22.79
CA ASN A 97 -55.52 25.66 23.06
C ASN A 97 -54.58 26.42 22.09
N VAL A 98 -55.02 27.52 21.46
CA VAL A 98 -55.32 28.84 22.05
C VAL A 98 -54.18 29.42 22.91
N ASN A 99 -53.57 30.49 22.36
CA ASN A 99 -52.71 31.54 22.93
C ASN A 99 -51.20 31.36 22.88
N GLY A 100 -50.55 32.35 22.22
CA GLY A 100 -49.30 32.94 22.72
C GLY A 100 -48.23 33.19 21.67
N GLU A 101 -48.30 34.35 20.99
CA GLU A 101 -47.18 34.94 20.24
C GLU A 101 -46.14 35.56 21.20
N ALA A 102 -44.84 35.47 20.86
CA ALA A 102 -43.91 36.63 20.76
C ALA A 102 -42.45 36.18 20.50
N GLU A 103 -41.91 36.70 19.38
CA GLU A 103 -40.58 37.28 19.12
C GLU A 103 -39.33 36.80 19.89
N MET A 104 -38.22 36.51 19.16
CA MET A 104 -36.96 37.27 19.33
C MET A 104 -36.00 37.09 18.14
N GLU A 105 -35.19 38.13 17.95
CA GLU A 105 -34.38 38.53 16.79
C GLU A 105 -33.04 37.79 16.57
N MET A 106 -32.55 38.03 15.36
CA MET A 106 -31.27 37.68 14.74
C MET A 106 -30.15 38.65 15.16
N GLU A 107 -28.96 38.14 15.47
CA GLU A 107 -27.72 38.92 15.41
C GLU A 107 -26.60 38.06 14.80
N MET A 108 -26.06 38.56 13.70
CA MET A 108 -24.84 38.11 13.02
C MET A 108 -23.68 38.98 13.52
N THR A 109 -22.52 38.38 13.79
CA THR A 109 -21.26 39.11 13.96
C THR A 109 -20.16 38.52 13.10
N GLU A 110 -19.39 39.45 12.55
CA GLU A 110 -18.43 39.41 11.45
C GLU A 110 -17.19 38.53 11.68
N GLU A 111 -16.72 37.93 10.57
CA GLU A 111 -15.41 37.30 10.40
C GLU A 111 -14.35 38.39 10.13
N GLU A 112 -13.21 38.32 10.81
CA GLU A 112 -12.01 39.12 10.49
C GLU A 112 -11.00 38.25 9.73
N ASP A 113 -10.76 38.62 8.47
CA ASP A 113 -9.67 38.14 7.61
C ASP A 113 -8.31 38.61 8.14
N ILE A 114 -7.39 37.67 8.41
CA ILE A 114 -5.96 37.96 8.56
C ILE A 114 -5.23 37.45 7.32
N ASN A 115 -4.90 38.41 6.46
CA ASN A 115 -4.03 38.29 5.31
C ASN A 115 -2.56 38.32 5.80
N HIS A 116 -1.79 37.27 5.52
CA HIS A 116 -0.32 37.30 5.56
C HIS A 116 0.20 36.62 4.29
N GLY A 117 0.48 37.45 3.28
CA GLY A 117 1.42 37.11 2.23
C GLY A 117 2.83 37.46 2.67
N ASP A 118 3.79 36.63 2.30
CA ASP A 118 5.17 36.99 1.99
C ASP A 118 5.78 35.82 1.21
N THR A 119 5.87 35.95 -0.11
CA THR A 119 7.07 36.27 -0.90
C THR A 119 8.01 35.09 -1.14
N ASN A 120 8.01 34.67 -2.40
CA ASN A 120 9.07 33.95 -3.09
C ASN A 120 10.46 34.47 -2.70
N ASN A 121 11.31 33.58 -2.21
CA ASN A 121 12.76 33.66 -2.38
C ASN A 121 13.28 32.27 -2.75
N ASN A 122 13.63 32.11 -4.03
CA ASN A 122 14.58 31.09 -4.47
C ASN A 122 15.96 31.51 -3.97
N GLU A 123 16.27 31.17 -2.72
CA GLU A 123 17.63 31.15 -2.23
C GLU A 123 17.96 29.71 -1.85
N VAL A 124 18.96 29.17 -2.55
CA VAL A 124 19.62 27.92 -2.21
C VAL A 124 20.16 28.10 -0.80
N GLU A 125 19.52 27.48 0.19
CA GLU A 125 20.03 27.42 1.56
C GLU A 125 21.24 26.47 1.61
N GLU A 126 22.39 26.95 1.12
CA GLU A 126 23.68 26.46 1.57
C GLU A 126 23.96 27.06 2.96
N ALA A 127 23.38 26.45 3.99
CA ALA A 127 23.77 26.69 5.37
C ALA A 127 24.45 25.42 5.91
N ASN A 128 25.79 25.48 6.01
CA ASN A 128 26.74 24.46 6.49
C ASN A 128 27.21 23.34 5.53
N GLY A 129 27.02 23.47 4.21
CA GLY A 129 27.79 22.71 3.21
C GLY A 129 27.58 21.19 3.20
N GLU A 130 26.52 20.69 3.82
CA GLU A 130 26.15 19.27 3.80
C GLU A 130 24.78 19.14 3.14
N TYR A 131 24.71 18.39 2.04
CA TYR A 131 23.45 18.12 1.34
C TYR A 131 22.50 17.37 2.27
N LYS A 132 21.20 17.68 2.22
CA LYS A 132 20.15 17.00 3.00
C LYS A 132 20.09 15.49 2.76
N PHE A 133 20.43 15.05 1.55
CA PHE A 133 20.45 13.65 1.12
C PHE A 133 21.82 13.27 0.54
N PRO A 134 22.83 13.06 1.40
CA PRO A 134 24.21 12.82 0.95
C PRO A 134 24.40 11.49 0.21
N ALA A 135 23.71 10.40 0.59
CA ALA A 135 23.82 9.12 -0.11
C ALA A 135 23.21 9.17 -1.52
N LEU A 136 22.04 9.80 -1.65
CA LEU A 136 21.37 10.05 -2.93
C LEU A 136 22.22 10.96 -3.82
N ARG A 137 22.78 12.03 -3.23
CA ARG A 137 23.71 12.92 -3.94
C ARG A 137 24.93 12.17 -4.45
N SER A 138 25.57 11.36 -3.60
CA SER A 138 26.73 10.58 -3.98
C SER A 138 26.42 9.58 -5.09
N LEU A 139 25.27 8.91 -5.04
CA LEU A 139 24.86 8.01 -6.12
C LEU A 139 24.70 8.80 -7.42
N CYS A 140 23.95 9.90 -7.38
CA CYS A 140 23.68 10.72 -8.57
C CYS A 140 24.97 11.23 -9.25
N GLU A 141 25.95 11.72 -8.49
CA GLU A 141 27.23 12.21 -9.03
C GLU A 141 28.07 11.13 -9.70
N THR A 142 27.82 9.86 -9.37
CA THR A 142 28.51 8.71 -9.98
C THR A 142 27.69 8.04 -11.09
N THR A 143 26.40 8.35 -11.18
CA THR A 143 25.52 7.85 -12.23
C THR A 143 25.84 8.53 -13.56
N THR A 144 26.06 7.74 -14.61
CA THR A 144 26.15 8.27 -15.98
C THR A 144 24.76 8.30 -16.59
N PHE A 145 24.15 9.49 -16.66
CA PHE A 145 22.85 9.65 -17.27
C PHE A 145 22.92 9.58 -18.80
N GLN A 146 22.01 8.83 -19.41
CA GLN A 146 21.81 8.73 -20.85
C GLN A 146 20.68 9.68 -21.27
N PRO A 147 20.99 10.82 -21.92
CA PRO A 147 19.96 11.76 -22.35
C PRO A 147 18.95 11.08 -23.29
N GLY A 148 17.67 11.35 -23.06
CA GLY A 148 16.57 10.77 -23.83
C GLY A 148 16.19 9.34 -23.46
N LEU A 149 16.87 8.69 -22.51
CA LEU A 149 16.40 7.42 -21.93
C LEU A 149 15.51 7.70 -20.72
N TYR A 150 14.29 7.15 -20.71
CA TYR A 150 13.36 7.26 -19.59
C TYR A 150 12.92 5.90 -19.08
N LEU A 151 12.78 5.78 -17.76
CA LEU A 151 12.13 4.65 -17.12
C LEU A 151 10.69 5.03 -16.76
N GLN A 152 9.71 4.24 -17.22
CA GLN A 152 8.31 4.38 -16.87
C GLN A 152 7.87 3.13 -16.10
N CYS A 153 7.79 3.23 -14.77
CA CYS A 153 7.36 2.08 -13.97
C CYS A 153 5.85 2.00 -13.83
N HIS A 154 5.31 0.80 -13.71
CA HIS A 154 3.87 0.56 -13.59
C HIS A 154 3.57 -0.75 -12.85
N SER A 155 2.29 -1.04 -12.62
CA SER A 155 1.81 -2.32 -12.12
C SER A 155 0.78 -2.97 -13.05
N TRP A 156 0.97 -2.74 -14.35
CA TRP A 156 0.13 -3.26 -15.43
C TRP A 156 -1.34 -2.81 -15.38
N CYS A 157 -1.59 -1.65 -14.78
CA CYS A 157 -2.92 -1.12 -14.57
C CYS A 157 -3.21 0.10 -15.45
N GLY A 158 -4.50 0.40 -15.61
CA GLY A 158 -4.98 1.52 -16.39
C GLY A 158 -4.61 1.46 -17.88
N PRO A 159 -4.89 2.54 -18.61
CA PRO A 159 -4.68 2.61 -20.04
C PRO A 159 -3.25 2.22 -20.43
N ASN A 160 -3.16 1.33 -21.44
CA ASN A 160 -1.90 0.78 -21.96
C ASN A 160 -1.04 0.06 -20.90
N SER A 161 -1.62 -0.31 -19.75
CA SER A 161 -0.94 -0.97 -18.64
C SER A 161 0.22 -0.16 -18.04
N THR A 162 0.13 1.18 -18.10
CA THR A 162 1.20 2.12 -17.69
C THR A 162 0.98 2.82 -16.35
N SER A 163 -0.15 2.55 -15.67
CA SER A 163 -0.45 3.09 -14.35
C SER A 163 0.01 2.17 -13.22
N ILE A 164 0.11 2.76 -12.03
CA ILE A 164 0.21 2.04 -10.76
C ILE A 164 -1.18 1.87 -10.14
N CYS A 165 -1.45 0.69 -9.59
CA CYS A 165 -2.65 0.33 -8.82
C CYS A 165 -2.25 -0.51 -7.60
N GLY A 166 -3.21 -0.93 -6.79
CA GLY A 166 -2.96 -1.54 -5.48
C GLY A 166 -3.06 -0.49 -4.38
N GLY A 167 -3.04 -0.93 -3.12
CA GLY A 167 -3.22 0.00 -2.00
C GLY A 167 -2.18 1.12 -1.96
N LEU A 168 -2.53 2.23 -1.30
CA LEU A 168 -1.70 3.45 -1.17
C LEU A 168 -0.19 3.16 -1.00
N ASN A 169 0.13 2.22 -0.11
CA ASN A 169 1.49 1.88 0.25
C ASN A 169 2.18 0.87 -0.67
N ASN A 170 1.41 0.09 -1.43
CA ASN A 170 1.93 -0.66 -2.57
C ASN A 170 2.35 0.32 -3.68
N ALA A 171 1.51 1.33 -3.93
CA ALA A 171 1.80 2.36 -4.92
C ALA A 171 3.03 3.21 -4.53
N ARG A 172 3.14 3.58 -3.26
CA ARG A 172 4.29 4.31 -2.70
C ARG A 172 5.61 3.55 -2.94
N SER A 173 5.64 2.26 -2.57
CA SER A 173 6.84 1.43 -2.74
C SER A 173 7.26 1.31 -4.21
N ARG A 174 6.29 1.18 -5.13
CA ARG A 174 6.56 1.12 -6.57
C ARG A 174 7.22 2.38 -7.12
N ILE A 175 6.78 3.57 -6.70
CA ILE A 175 7.37 4.84 -7.12
C ILE A 175 8.80 4.97 -6.59
N GLN A 176 9.02 4.68 -5.30
CA GLN A 176 10.36 4.78 -4.73
C GLN A 176 11.33 3.77 -5.33
N THR A 177 10.87 2.54 -5.54
CA THR A 177 11.66 1.52 -6.23
C THR A 177 11.95 1.96 -7.66
N CYS A 178 11.00 2.60 -8.35
CA CYS A 178 11.23 3.17 -9.67
C CYS A 178 12.33 4.25 -9.67
N LEU A 179 12.31 5.16 -8.68
CA LEU A 179 13.36 6.17 -8.52
C LEU A 179 14.73 5.51 -8.36
N ARG A 180 14.84 4.48 -7.53
CA ARG A 180 16.10 3.74 -7.38
C ARG A 180 16.54 3.04 -8.66
N LEU A 181 15.62 2.42 -9.39
CA LEU A 181 15.91 1.73 -10.66
C LEU A 181 16.31 2.71 -11.78
N ALA A 182 15.72 3.91 -11.82
CA ALA A 182 16.12 4.95 -12.77
C ALA A 182 17.56 5.42 -12.52
N LEU A 183 17.96 5.57 -11.24
CA LEU A 183 19.34 5.88 -10.85
C LEU A 183 20.32 4.75 -11.20
N ASP A 184 19.90 3.48 -11.08
CA ASP A 184 20.70 2.33 -11.51
C ASP A 184 20.92 2.32 -13.02
N LEU A 185 19.84 2.60 -13.78
CA LEU A 185 19.85 2.62 -15.24
C LEU A 185 20.65 3.81 -15.80
N GLY A 186 20.69 4.91 -15.07
CA GLY A 186 21.17 6.20 -15.57
C GLY A 186 20.15 6.81 -16.54
N SER A 187 18.86 6.73 -16.23
CA SER A 187 17.79 7.28 -17.05
C SER A 187 17.10 8.45 -16.36
N GLY A 188 16.37 9.26 -17.13
CA GLY A 188 15.25 10.02 -16.57
C GLY A 188 14.13 9.08 -16.09
N ILE A 189 13.12 9.63 -15.44
CA ILE A 189 11.94 8.91 -14.97
C ILE A 189 10.67 9.57 -15.48
N ILE A 190 9.69 8.76 -15.88
CA ILE A 190 8.31 9.18 -16.09
C ILE A 190 7.51 8.68 -14.89
N LEU A 191 7.15 9.60 -13.98
CA LEU A 191 6.28 9.27 -12.86
C LEU A 191 4.93 8.80 -13.41
N PRO A 192 4.49 7.58 -13.08
CA PRO A 192 3.27 7.02 -13.63
C PRO A 192 2.04 7.71 -13.04
N THR A 193 0.94 7.56 -13.76
CA THR A 193 -0.39 7.79 -13.21
C THR A 193 -0.75 6.71 -12.19
N VAL A 194 -1.72 7.00 -11.34
CA VAL A 194 -2.29 6.07 -10.37
C VAL A 194 -3.75 5.78 -10.68
N GLN A 195 -4.19 4.57 -10.35
CA GLN A 195 -5.60 4.21 -10.33
C GLN A 195 -6.08 4.29 -8.88
N SER A 196 -6.86 5.32 -8.56
CA SER A 196 -7.38 5.54 -7.19
C SER A 196 -8.77 4.96 -6.98
N HIS A 197 -9.57 4.86 -8.04
CA HIS A 197 -10.92 4.35 -7.96
C HIS A 197 -10.89 2.84 -7.88
N ARG A 198 -11.22 2.32 -6.70
CA ARG A 198 -11.53 0.92 -6.51
C ARG A 198 -13.01 0.72 -6.81
N ASN A 199 -13.34 -0.34 -7.53
CA ASN A 199 -14.72 -0.76 -7.68
C ASN A 199 -15.33 -0.99 -6.28
N THR A 200 -16.46 -0.33 -6.01
CA THR A 200 -17.11 -0.32 -4.68
C THR A 200 -17.63 -1.70 -4.25
N GLU A 201 -17.89 -2.58 -5.23
CA GLU A 201 -18.27 -3.98 -5.00
C GLU A 201 -17.04 -4.90 -4.99
N ASN A 202 -15.96 -4.51 -5.68
CA ASN A 202 -14.71 -5.27 -5.76
C ASN A 202 -13.47 -4.39 -5.57
N VAL A 203 -12.96 -4.32 -4.34
CA VAL A 203 -11.83 -3.45 -4.00
C VAL A 203 -10.45 -3.89 -4.56
N VAL A 204 -10.40 -4.97 -5.35
CA VAL A 204 -9.23 -5.35 -6.18
C VAL A 204 -9.29 -4.86 -7.61
N ASP A 205 -10.48 -4.47 -8.07
CA ASP A 205 -10.73 -4.09 -9.46
C ASP A 205 -10.63 -2.58 -9.55
N TYR A 206 -9.60 -2.11 -10.25
CA TYR A 206 -9.33 -0.70 -10.44
C TYR A 206 -9.96 -0.14 -11.73
N GLY A 207 -10.62 -0.99 -12.53
CA GLY A 207 -11.08 -0.65 -13.88
C GLY A 207 -9.91 -0.37 -14.84
N ASP A 208 -10.18 -0.48 -16.14
CA ASP A 208 -9.20 -0.17 -17.21
C ASP A 208 -9.63 1.10 -17.99
N THR A 209 -10.29 2.03 -17.31
CA THR A 209 -10.82 3.25 -17.92
C THR A 209 -9.90 4.43 -17.70
N THR A 210 -9.84 5.33 -18.69
CA THR A 210 -9.14 6.61 -18.59
C THR A 210 -9.68 7.47 -17.45
N ASP A 211 -10.97 7.36 -17.16
CA ASP A 211 -11.68 8.16 -16.15
C ASP A 211 -11.20 7.87 -14.72
N ASN A 212 -10.54 6.72 -14.51
CA ASN A 212 -9.99 6.33 -13.20
C ASN A 212 -8.51 6.69 -13.03
N THR A 213 -7.88 7.23 -14.07
CA THR A 213 -6.45 7.51 -14.13
C THR A 213 -6.17 8.91 -13.60
N LEU A 214 -5.49 9.01 -12.46
CA LEU A 214 -5.12 10.29 -11.83
C LEU A 214 -3.61 10.49 -11.83
N CYS A 215 -3.22 11.76 -11.76
CA CYS A 215 -1.84 12.12 -11.48
C CYS A 215 -1.47 11.75 -10.02
N PRO A 216 -0.20 11.46 -9.73
CA PRO A 216 0.22 10.94 -8.42
C PRO A 216 0.10 11.95 -7.26
N ASP A 217 -0.14 13.24 -7.55
CA ASP A 217 -0.35 14.32 -6.57
C ASP A 217 -1.60 14.14 -5.69
N VAL A 218 -2.53 13.29 -6.11
CA VAL A 218 -3.66 12.86 -5.26
C VAL A 218 -3.20 12.14 -3.99
N TYR A 219 -2.03 11.49 -4.02
CA TYR A 219 -1.47 10.75 -2.90
C TYR A 219 -0.23 11.39 -2.31
N TRP A 220 0.60 12.05 -3.11
CA TRP A 220 1.92 12.52 -2.70
C TRP A 220 2.14 14.01 -2.96
N ASP A 221 3.04 14.62 -2.20
CA ASP A 221 3.53 15.97 -2.45
C ASP A 221 4.57 15.92 -3.57
N ILE A 222 4.08 15.94 -4.82
CA ILE A 222 4.93 15.84 -6.02
C ILE A 222 5.81 17.09 -6.17
N GLU A 223 5.34 18.26 -5.75
CA GLU A 223 6.15 19.48 -5.75
C GLU A 223 7.36 19.33 -4.84
N TYR A 224 7.16 18.84 -3.61
CA TYR A 224 8.24 18.55 -2.69
C TYR A 224 9.19 17.47 -3.24
N LEU A 225 8.67 16.38 -3.82
CA LEU A 225 9.49 15.35 -4.45
C LEU A 225 10.42 15.96 -5.51
N LEU A 226 9.89 16.79 -6.41
CA LEU A 226 10.66 17.42 -7.48
C LEU A 226 11.72 18.37 -6.94
N GLN A 227 11.39 19.16 -5.91
CA GLN A 227 12.34 20.06 -5.25
C GLN A 227 13.51 19.28 -4.65
N GLU A 228 13.22 18.24 -3.88
CA GLU A 228 14.24 17.43 -3.22
C GLU A 228 15.10 16.65 -4.22
N MET A 229 14.47 16.03 -5.22
CA MET A 229 15.20 15.30 -6.26
C MET A 229 16.05 16.24 -7.13
N SER A 230 15.57 17.45 -7.45
CA SER A 230 16.36 18.42 -8.22
C SER A 230 17.58 18.93 -7.44
N SER A 231 17.44 19.06 -6.11
CA SER A 231 18.54 19.45 -5.22
C SER A 231 19.58 18.34 -5.08
N ALA A 232 19.12 17.11 -4.77
CA ALA A 232 20.01 15.97 -4.55
C ALA A 232 20.57 15.38 -5.85
N CYS A 233 19.80 15.40 -6.94
CA CYS A 233 20.16 14.78 -8.21
C CYS A 233 19.68 15.59 -9.43
N PRO A 234 20.35 16.73 -9.75
CA PRO A 234 19.91 17.65 -10.80
C PRO A 234 19.96 17.08 -12.22
N GLU A 235 20.71 16.00 -12.45
CA GLU A 235 20.79 15.33 -13.77
C GLU A 235 19.62 14.35 -14.01
N LEU A 236 18.88 13.98 -12.97
CA LEU A 236 17.70 13.14 -13.11
C LEU A 236 16.53 13.97 -13.67
N GLU A 237 16.22 13.77 -14.94
CA GLU A 237 15.01 14.36 -15.53
C GLU A 237 13.76 13.62 -15.02
N VAL A 238 12.80 14.38 -14.49
CA VAL A 238 11.51 13.85 -14.00
C VAL A 238 10.38 14.38 -14.86
N ARG A 239 9.72 13.49 -15.59
CA ARG A 239 8.43 13.74 -16.26
C ARG A 239 7.29 13.29 -15.37
N GLN A 240 6.16 13.99 -15.42
CA GLN A 240 5.07 13.79 -14.48
C GLN A 240 3.86 13.15 -15.16
N CYS A 241 3.03 12.46 -14.37
CA CYS A 241 1.71 12.00 -14.77
C CYS A 241 1.67 11.23 -16.10
N GLY A 242 2.63 10.31 -16.30
CA GLY A 242 2.70 9.47 -17.48
C GLY A 242 3.12 10.22 -18.76
N ASP A 243 3.71 11.41 -18.66
CA ASP A 243 4.07 12.22 -19.82
C ASP A 243 5.15 11.59 -20.71
N VAL A 244 4.68 11.02 -21.83
CA VAL A 244 5.48 10.46 -22.92
C VAL A 244 5.58 11.41 -24.11
N SER A 245 5.24 12.69 -23.95
CA SER A 245 5.25 13.65 -25.06
C SER A 245 6.63 13.72 -25.72
N GLY A 246 6.62 13.69 -27.07
CA GLY A 246 7.84 13.68 -27.88
C GLY A 246 8.55 12.32 -27.98
N ILE A 247 8.00 11.25 -27.39
CA ILE A 247 8.46 9.87 -27.57
C ILE A 247 7.51 9.19 -28.55
N ASP A 248 8.03 8.66 -29.66
CA ASP A 248 7.23 7.92 -30.63
C ASP A 248 6.69 6.61 -30.01
N GLU A 249 5.49 6.18 -30.39
CA GLU A 249 4.85 4.98 -29.82
C GLU A 249 5.71 3.71 -29.99
N ASP A 250 6.44 3.58 -31.10
CA ASP A 250 7.34 2.46 -31.38
C ASP A 250 8.65 2.52 -30.56
N LYS A 251 8.86 3.59 -29.79
CA LYS A 251 9.97 3.80 -28.86
C LYS A 251 9.55 3.74 -27.39
N ILE A 252 8.31 3.32 -27.12
CA ILE A 252 7.86 2.95 -25.78
C ILE A 252 8.00 1.43 -25.64
N ILE A 253 9.13 0.99 -25.09
CA ILE A 253 9.56 -0.40 -25.06
C ILE A 253 9.16 -1.03 -23.73
N GLN A 254 8.20 -1.93 -23.78
CA GLN A 254 7.77 -2.69 -22.60
C GLN A 254 8.72 -3.85 -22.34
N MET A 255 9.34 -3.85 -21.15
CA MET A 255 10.12 -4.99 -20.68
C MET A 255 9.22 -6.20 -20.46
N LYS A 256 9.84 -7.39 -20.38
CA LYS A 256 9.12 -8.62 -20.05
C LYS A 256 8.34 -8.42 -18.74
N LYS A 257 7.07 -8.87 -18.74
CA LYS A 257 6.22 -8.86 -17.55
C LYS A 257 6.93 -9.51 -16.36
N ARG A 258 7.09 -8.73 -15.29
CA ARG A 258 7.59 -9.16 -13.98
C ARG A 258 6.42 -9.43 -13.04
N GLU A 259 6.46 -10.57 -12.36
CA GLU A 259 5.57 -10.89 -11.26
C GLU A 259 6.23 -10.49 -9.92
N HIS A 260 5.45 -10.20 -8.89
CA HIS A 260 5.94 -9.69 -7.60
C HIS A 260 6.91 -10.65 -6.92
N GLY A 261 6.73 -11.95 -7.18
CA GLY A 261 7.56 -13.06 -6.73
C GLY A 261 8.78 -13.35 -7.61
N ASP A 262 9.09 -12.53 -8.61
CA ASP A 262 10.36 -12.62 -9.32
C ASP A 262 11.50 -12.07 -8.46
N ALA A 263 12.73 -12.47 -8.76
CA ALA A 263 13.92 -11.97 -8.07
C ALA A 263 13.99 -10.43 -8.13
N SER A 264 14.43 -9.83 -7.03
CA SER A 264 14.73 -8.40 -6.95
C SER A 264 16.06 -8.09 -7.63
N HIS A 265 16.19 -6.86 -8.13
CA HIS A 265 17.45 -6.29 -8.59
C HIS A 265 18.28 -5.75 -7.42
N HIS A 266 19.56 -5.60 -7.71
CA HIS A 266 20.57 -4.93 -6.91
C HIS A 266 21.53 -4.21 -7.87
N ILE A 267 22.57 -3.52 -7.38
CA ILE A 267 23.39 -2.59 -8.16
C ILE A 267 23.83 -3.18 -9.51
N GLY A 268 23.52 -2.46 -10.59
CA GLY A 268 23.89 -2.75 -11.97
C GLY A 268 23.10 -3.89 -12.64
N THR A 269 22.39 -4.72 -11.87
CA THR A 269 21.65 -5.83 -12.45
C THR A 269 20.46 -5.37 -13.27
N PHE A 270 19.74 -4.32 -12.84
CA PHE A 270 18.62 -3.82 -13.62
C PHE A 270 19.10 -3.18 -14.92
N LYS A 271 20.11 -2.31 -14.82
CA LYS A 271 20.76 -1.70 -15.98
C LYS A 271 21.20 -2.72 -17.03
N ALA A 272 21.89 -3.79 -16.62
CA ALA A 272 22.40 -4.79 -17.54
C ALA A 272 21.30 -5.46 -18.38
N ILE A 273 20.13 -5.73 -17.79
CA ILE A 273 19.03 -6.42 -18.49
C ILE A 273 18.31 -5.47 -19.44
N VAL A 274 18.18 -4.19 -19.06
CA VAL A 274 17.60 -3.16 -19.93
C VAL A 274 18.53 -2.90 -21.12
N ASP A 275 19.83 -2.73 -20.87
CA ASP A 275 20.83 -2.50 -21.91
C ASP A 275 20.86 -3.69 -22.90
N GLU A 276 20.90 -4.93 -22.42
CA GLU A 276 20.82 -6.14 -23.27
C GLU A 276 19.53 -6.15 -24.12
N HIS A 277 18.40 -5.77 -23.53
CA HIS A 277 17.13 -5.74 -24.25
C HIS A 277 17.13 -4.67 -25.35
N LEU A 278 17.58 -3.45 -25.05
CA LEU A 278 17.65 -2.35 -26.01
C LEU A 278 18.64 -2.64 -27.15
N GLU A 279 19.79 -3.25 -26.83
CA GLU A 279 20.76 -3.72 -27.83
C GLU A 279 20.14 -4.77 -28.77
N SER A 280 19.35 -5.71 -28.24
CA SER A 280 18.66 -6.73 -29.05
C SER A 280 17.67 -6.15 -30.05
N LEU A 281 17.11 -4.98 -29.74
CA LEU A 281 16.20 -4.21 -30.60
C LEU A 281 16.94 -3.25 -31.55
N SER A 282 18.28 -3.23 -31.51
CA SER A 282 19.15 -2.36 -32.32
C SER A 282 18.96 -0.86 -32.08
N PHE A 283 18.52 -0.46 -30.88
CA PHE A 283 18.47 0.95 -30.48
C PHE A 283 19.87 1.44 -30.10
N SER A 284 20.60 2.02 -31.06
CA SER A 284 22.00 2.46 -30.87
C SER A 284 22.19 3.98 -30.80
N SER A 285 21.11 4.77 -30.90
CA SER A 285 21.16 6.24 -30.99
C SER A 285 20.20 6.93 -30.03
N ILE A 286 20.17 6.51 -28.77
CA ILE A 286 19.35 7.16 -27.73
C ILE A 286 19.94 8.55 -27.45
N SER A 287 19.11 9.59 -27.52
CA SER A 287 19.50 10.99 -27.30
C SER A 287 18.26 11.83 -26.99
N ALA A 288 18.45 13.08 -26.57
CA ALA A 288 17.33 14.00 -26.35
C ALA A 288 16.45 14.19 -27.60
N GLU A 289 17.05 14.16 -28.80
CA GLU A 289 16.34 14.27 -30.09
C GLU A 289 15.72 12.95 -30.56
N ASN A 290 16.13 11.83 -29.96
CA ASN A 290 15.62 10.50 -30.27
C ASN A 290 15.36 9.72 -28.96
N PRO A 291 14.34 10.14 -28.19
CA PRO A 291 14.09 9.59 -26.87
C PRO A 291 13.43 8.20 -26.93
N ILE A 292 13.64 7.42 -25.88
CA ILE A 292 13.06 6.09 -25.66
C ILE A 292 12.53 6.03 -24.23
N ALA A 293 11.33 5.44 -24.06
CA ALA A 293 10.80 5.09 -22.75
C ALA A 293 10.84 3.57 -22.57
N VAL A 294 11.37 3.11 -21.44
CA VAL A 294 11.35 1.70 -21.05
C VAL A 294 10.25 1.51 -20.01
N GLY A 295 9.21 0.76 -20.38
CA GLY A 295 8.15 0.34 -19.47
C GLY A 295 8.61 -0.82 -18.60
N PHE A 296 8.47 -0.71 -17.28
CA PHE A 296 8.87 -1.77 -16.35
C PHE A 296 7.87 -1.94 -15.20
N GLY A 297 7.34 -3.15 -15.03
CA GLY A 297 6.44 -3.47 -13.93
C GLY A 297 6.34 -4.98 -13.69
N ASP A 298 5.99 -5.45 -12.49
CA ASP A 298 5.67 -4.67 -11.29
C ASP A 298 6.92 -4.35 -10.43
N THR A 299 7.05 -3.11 -9.92
CA THR A 299 8.22 -2.65 -9.16
C THR A 299 8.16 -2.77 -7.63
N ILE A 300 7.06 -3.23 -7.02
CA ILE A 300 6.86 -3.11 -5.55
C ILE A 300 7.98 -3.71 -4.67
N TYR A 301 8.66 -4.76 -5.17
CA TYR A 301 9.75 -5.49 -4.52
C TYR A 301 10.90 -5.73 -5.52
N ALA A 302 10.99 -4.89 -6.55
CA ALA A 302 11.93 -5.09 -7.64
C ALA A 302 13.36 -4.67 -7.28
N TYR A 303 13.61 -4.10 -6.10
CA TYR A 303 14.94 -3.73 -5.65
C TYR A 303 15.22 -4.23 -4.24
N ASN A 304 16.48 -4.56 -3.94
CA ASN A 304 16.90 -5.07 -2.64
C ASN A 304 18.02 -4.21 -2.06
N TYR A 305 17.65 -3.29 -1.18
CA TYR A 305 18.57 -2.40 -0.49
C TYR A 305 19.53 -3.14 0.46
N THR A 306 19.16 -4.32 0.95
CA THR A 306 20.01 -5.09 1.88
C THR A 306 21.17 -5.81 1.20
N TYR A 307 21.04 -6.13 -0.09
CA TYR A 307 22.06 -6.91 -0.82
C TYR A 307 23.39 -6.14 -0.92
N ASP A 308 23.31 -4.87 -1.29
CA ASP A 308 24.47 -3.99 -1.49
C ASP A 308 24.67 -2.98 -0.34
N SER A 309 24.01 -3.18 0.81
CA SER A 309 24.09 -2.30 1.98
C SER A 309 23.68 -0.84 1.69
N GLU A 310 22.59 -0.65 0.94
CA GLU A 310 22.05 0.66 0.53
C GLU A 310 20.97 1.22 1.48
N GLN A 311 20.96 0.84 2.75
CA GLN A 311 19.94 1.30 3.72
C GLN A 311 19.95 2.82 3.92
N ALA A 312 21.12 3.47 3.82
CA ALA A 312 21.20 4.93 3.89
C ALA A 312 20.46 5.59 2.71
N LEU A 313 20.64 5.06 1.51
CA LEU A 313 19.94 5.53 0.31
C LEU A 313 18.44 5.24 0.37
N GLN A 314 18.05 4.06 0.86
CA GLN A 314 16.67 3.67 1.11
C GLN A 314 15.95 4.69 1.99
N LYS A 315 16.58 5.06 3.11
CA LYS A 315 16.11 6.11 4.02
C LYS A 315 15.94 7.44 3.30
N GLU A 316 16.94 7.90 2.56
CA GLU A 316 16.85 9.20 1.88
C GLU A 316 15.74 9.21 0.81
N LEU A 317 15.61 8.15 0.01
CA LEU A 317 14.50 7.96 -0.93
C LEU A 317 13.13 7.85 -0.22
N PHE A 318 13.10 7.43 1.05
CA PHE A 318 11.90 7.49 1.87
C PHE A 318 11.47 8.92 2.19
N HIS A 319 12.42 9.80 2.48
CA HIS A 319 12.13 11.18 2.80
C HIS A 319 11.80 12.07 1.60
N THR A 320 12.14 11.68 0.37
CA THR A 320 11.81 12.45 -0.83
C THR A 320 10.33 12.32 -1.22
N LEU A 321 9.68 11.19 -0.92
CA LEU A 321 8.27 10.95 -1.27
C LEU A 321 7.35 11.08 -0.04
N LYS A 322 6.88 12.31 0.20
CA LYS A 322 5.88 12.63 1.23
C LYS A 322 4.47 12.44 0.70
N TYR A 323 3.53 12.10 1.59
CA TYR A 323 2.11 12.11 1.23
C TYR A 323 1.59 13.53 1.00
N ASN A 324 0.43 13.62 0.35
CA ASN A 324 -0.28 14.85 0.09
C ASN A 324 -0.43 15.70 1.37
N ARG A 325 0.07 16.94 1.31
CA ARG A 325 0.19 17.82 2.47
C ARG A 325 -1.14 18.13 3.13
N ASN A 326 -2.19 18.36 2.34
CA ASN A 326 -3.51 18.70 2.88
C ASN A 326 -4.08 17.54 3.72
N LEU A 327 -3.88 16.30 3.27
CA LEU A 327 -4.35 15.11 4.00
C LEU A 327 -3.54 14.83 5.26
N LEU A 328 -2.22 15.09 5.22
CA LEU A 328 -1.38 15.05 6.41
C LEU A 328 -1.79 16.10 7.44
N ASP A 329 -2.17 17.30 6.99
CA ASP A 329 -2.66 18.37 7.86
C ASP A 329 -4.00 17.98 8.52
N LEU A 330 -4.90 17.31 7.80
CA LEU A 330 -6.13 16.77 8.39
C LEU A 330 -5.83 15.71 9.47
N GLY A 331 -4.93 14.76 9.20
CA GLY A 331 -4.52 13.79 10.21
C GLY A 331 -3.84 14.44 11.42
N SER A 332 -3.06 15.50 11.20
CA SER A 332 -2.46 16.30 12.28
C SER A 332 -3.54 16.97 13.14
N LYS A 333 -4.62 17.50 12.54
CA LYS A 333 -5.76 18.04 13.31
C LYS A 333 -6.41 16.97 14.17
N LEU A 334 -6.61 15.75 13.66
CA LEU A 334 -7.13 14.63 14.46
C LEU A 334 -6.19 14.25 15.59
N ARG A 335 -4.88 14.18 15.32
CA ARG A 335 -3.84 13.90 16.32
C ARG A 335 -3.89 14.86 17.52
N TYR A 336 -4.21 16.13 17.29
CA TYR A 336 -4.29 17.16 18.32
C TYR A 336 -5.69 17.33 18.94
N SER A 337 -6.63 16.42 18.64
CA SER A 337 -7.94 16.44 19.28
C SER A 337 -7.83 16.24 20.80
N PRO A 338 -8.80 16.73 21.59
CA PRO A 338 -8.81 16.57 23.05
C PRO A 338 -8.66 15.12 23.53
N GLU A 339 -9.15 14.16 22.75
CA GLU A 339 -9.09 12.74 23.07
C GLU A 339 -7.68 12.16 22.91
N LEU A 340 -6.94 12.61 21.89
CA LEU A 340 -5.63 12.05 21.52
C LEU A 340 -4.44 12.88 22.04
N ARG A 341 -4.63 14.17 22.36
CA ARG A 341 -3.52 15.09 22.69
C ARG A 341 -2.67 14.65 23.89
N ASP A 342 -3.26 13.93 24.85
CA ASP A 342 -2.60 13.49 26.08
C ASP A 342 -1.90 12.13 25.94
N GLY A 343 -1.83 11.58 24.72
CA GLY A 343 -1.18 10.31 24.40
C GLY A 343 -2.18 9.18 24.14
N TYR A 344 -1.83 8.30 23.20
CA TYR A 344 -2.66 7.17 22.77
C TYR A 344 -1.79 6.04 22.20
N ILE A 345 -2.37 4.84 22.18
CA ILE A 345 -1.84 3.68 21.47
C ILE A 345 -2.47 3.67 20.07
N GLY A 346 -1.65 3.62 19.02
CA GLY A 346 -2.09 3.52 17.64
C GLY A 346 -2.13 2.07 17.18
N VAL A 347 -3.25 1.65 16.59
CA VAL A 347 -3.44 0.29 16.07
C VAL A 347 -3.81 0.37 14.59
N HIS A 348 -3.03 -0.30 13.74
CA HIS A 348 -3.47 -0.62 12.39
C HIS A 348 -4.03 -2.04 12.35
N PHE A 349 -5.36 -2.13 12.24
CA PHE A 349 -6.10 -3.40 12.26
C PHE A 349 -6.57 -3.76 10.85
N ARG A 350 -6.02 -4.83 10.26
CA ARG A 350 -6.49 -5.35 8.96
C ARG A 350 -7.66 -6.29 9.19
N GLY A 351 -8.83 -5.68 9.37
CA GLY A 351 -10.08 -6.34 9.72
C GLY A 351 -11.11 -6.45 8.61
N LYS A 352 -10.83 -6.04 7.36
CA LYS A 352 -11.80 -6.14 6.24
C LYS A 352 -11.87 -7.56 5.67
N SER A 353 -12.96 -7.91 4.99
CA SER A 353 -13.18 -9.28 4.45
C SER A 353 -12.17 -9.70 3.39
N ASP A 354 -11.48 -8.75 2.78
CA ASP A 354 -10.45 -9.01 1.78
C ASP A 354 -9.12 -9.54 2.35
N TRP A 355 -8.95 -9.47 3.67
CA TRP A 355 -7.69 -9.84 4.32
C TRP A 355 -7.55 -11.36 4.43
N PRO A 356 -6.47 -11.95 3.87
CA PRO A 356 -6.25 -13.39 3.97
C PRO A 356 -5.99 -13.85 5.41
N GLN A 357 -6.64 -14.93 5.84
CA GLN A 357 -6.49 -15.45 7.21
C GLN A 357 -5.04 -15.88 7.53
N ASN A 358 -4.33 -16.43 6.55
CA ASN A 358 -2.91 -16.77 6.70
C ASN A 358 -2.00 -15.54 6.77
N PHE A 359 -2.53 -14.32 6.56
CA PHE A 359 -1.84 -13.04 6.74
C PHE A 359 -2.06 -12.44 8.14
N GLY A 360 -2.49 -13.28 9.10
CA GLY A 360 -2.69 -12.90 10.49
C GLY A 360 -4.17 -12.63 10.69
N SER A 361 -4.84 -13.60 11.29
CA SER A 361 -6.30 -13.57 11.43
C SER A 361 -6.76 -12.36 12.25
N ARG A 362 -8.06 -12.04 12.19
CA ARG A 362 -8.62 -10.97 13.02
C ARG A 362 -8.50 -11.33 14.49
N GLU A 363 -8.72 -12.60 14.81
CA GLU A 363 -8.58 -13.19 16.13
C GLU A 363 -7.14 -13.04 16.64
N ASP A 364 -6.13 -13.43 15.85
CA ASP A 364 -4.72 -13.25 16.24
C ASP A 364 -4.40 -11.76 16.49
N GLN A 365 -4.83 -10.88 15.59
CA GLN A 365 -4.63 -9.44 15.77
C GLN A 365 -5.27 -8.93 17.07
N ILE A 366 -6.53 -9.28 17.35
CA ILE A 366 -7.23 -8.90 18.58
C ILE A 366 -6.49 -9.42 19.82
N ASP A 367 -6.16 -10.71 19.84
CA ASP A 367 -5.57 -11.37 20.99
C ASP A 367 -4.19 -10.79 21.33
N PHE A 368 -3.30 -10.71 20.33
CA PHE A 368 -1.95 -10.19 20.52
C PHE A 368 -1.95 -8.69 20.82
N PHE A 369 -2.74 -7.88 20.11
CA PHE A 369 -2.77 -6.44 20.37
C PHE A 369 -3.38 -6.12 21.74
N THR A 370 -4.45 -6.81 22.15
CA THR A 370 -5.06 -6.59 23.48
C THR A 370 -4.07 -6.91 24.59
N GLN A 371 -3.37 -8.05 24.50
CA GLN A 371 -2.35 -8.43 25.49
C GLN A 371 -1.23 -7.38 25.58
N GLU A 372 -0.75 -6.88 24.45
CA GLU A 372 0.30 -5.87 24.42
C GLU A 372 -0.18 -4.51 24.95
N ILE A 373 -1.40 -4.10 24.62
CA ILE A 373 -2.02 -2.88 25.17
C ILE A 373 -2.07 -2.95 26.70
N GLU A 374 -2.54 -4.07 27.26
CA GLU A 374 -2.60 -4.24 28.72
C GLU A 374 -1.21 -4.17 29.36
N LEU A 375 -0.21 -4.83 28.75
CA LEU A 375 1.17 -4.82 29.23
C LEU A 375 1.77 -3.40 29.19
N ALA A 376 1.64 -2.72 28.06
CA ALA A 376 2.20 -1.40 27.82
C ALA A 376 1.56 -0.33 28.72
N SER A 377 0.30 -0.50 29.12
CA SER A 377 -0.40 0.44 30.01
C SER A 377 -0.13 0.22 31.51
N THR A 378 0.64 -0.79 31.90
CA THR A 378 1.02 -1.01 33.31
C THR A 378 2.00 0.07 33.83
N ALA A 379 2.20 0.13 35.16
CA ALA A 379 3.10 1.10 35.81
C ALA A 379 4.59 0.96 35.44
N GLN A 380 4.94 -0.05 34.66
CA GLN A 380 6.29 -0.28 34.12
C GLN A 380 6.29 -0.36 32.60
N GLY A 381 5.12 -0.14 31.98
CA GLY A 381 4.93 -0.24 30.55
C GLY A 381 5.22 1.07 29.84
N THR A 382 5.45 0.97 28.54
CA THR A 382 5.92 2.08 27.68
C THR A 382 4.84 3.11 27.39
N ALA A 383 3.58 2.76 27.67
CA ALA A 383 2.39 3.58 27.55
C ALA A 383 1.69 3.71 28.91
N GLU A 384 2.46 3.80 30.00
CA GLU A 384 1.95 3.86 31.38
C GLU A 384 0.77 4.84 31.50
N GLY A 385 -0.36 4.34 32.01
CA GLY A 385 -1.55 5.15 32.26
C GLY A 385 -2.33 5.57 31.01
N ILE A 386 -1.84 5.31 29.79
CA ILE A 386 -2.58 5.58 28.55
C ILE A 386 -3.76 4.62 28.46
N LYS A 387 -4.97 5.19 28.36
CA LYS A 387 -6.24 4.46 28.17
C LYS A 387 -6.95 4.80 26.87
N THR A 388 -6.32 5.59 26.01
CA THR A 388 -6.86 5.98 24.72
C THR A 388 -6.18 5.17 23.61
N ILE A 389 -6.99 4.66 22.69
CA ILE A 389 -6.55 3.90 21.52
C ILE A 389 -7.10 4.59 20.28
N TYR A 390 -6.24 4.81 19.30
CA TYR A 390 -6.63 5.18 17.95
C TYR A 390 -6.54 3.93 17.05
N ILE A 391 -7.62 3.57 16.37
CA ILE A 391 -7.67 2.43 15.46
C ILE A 391 -7.89 2.88 14.01
N SER A 392 -6.99 2.43 13.13
CA SER A 392 -7.13 2.50 11.68
C SER A 392 -7.61 1.15 11.16
N CYS A 393 -8.83 1.11 10.62
CA CYS A 393 -9.41 -0.05 9.95
C CYS A 393 -10.46 0.42 8.93
N GLY A 394 -10.54 -0.27 7.78
CA GLY A 394 -11.49 0.04 6.72
C GLY A 394 -12.86 -0.65 6.86
N ASP A 395 -13.17 -1.21 8.03
CA ASP A 395 -14.38 -2.01 8.29
C ASP A 395 -14.91 -1.70 9.70
N GLU A 396 -16.09 -1.07 9.78
CA GLU A 396 -16.68 -0.63 11.06
C GLU A 396 -17.13 -1.80 11.94
N ALA A 397 -17.60 -2.90 11.35
CA ALA A 397 -17.98 -4.08 12.11
C ALA A 397 -16.75 -4.69 12.80
N ALA A 398 -15.63 -4.75 12.09
CA ALA A 398 -14.35 -5.22 12.62
C ALA A 398 -13.81 -4.29 13.73
N ILE A 399 -13.97 -2.97 13.59
CA ILE A 399 -13.65 -2.01 14.65
C ILE A 399 -14.50 -2.27 15.90
N SER A 400 -15.79 -2.53 15.73
CA SER A 400 -16.69 -2.82 16.85
C SER A 400 -16.25 -4.08 17.61
N THR A 401 -15.91 -5.15 16.89
CA THR A 401 -15.39 -6.40 17.49
C THR A 401 -14.08 -6.17 18.25
N PHE A 402 -13.18 -5.34 17.73
CA PHE A 402 -11.94 -4.99 18.43
C PHE A 402 -12.21 -4.12 19.68
N ARG A 403 -13.17 -3.20 19.61
CA ARG A 403 -13.50 -2.23 20.67
C ARG A 403 -14.13 -2.89 21.90
N GLU A 404 -14.94 -3.93 21.73
CA GLU A 404 -15.70 -4.57 22.80
C GLU A 404 -14.84 -5.06 23.99
N PRO A 405 -13.82 -5.92 23.80
CA PRO A 405 -13.00 -6.41 24.92
C PRO A 405 -12.20 -5.29 25.60
N LEU A 406 -11.68 -4.34 24.83
CA LEU A 406 -10.89 -3.22 25.34
C LEU A 406 -11.75 -2.24 26.16
N SER A 407 -13.00 -2.03 25.77
CA SER A 407 -13.94 -1.20 26.54
C SER A 407 -14.24 -1.81 27.91
N ALA A 408 -14.36 -3.14 27.99
CA ALA A 408 -14.55 -3.85 29.26
C ALA A 408 -13.33 -3.69 30.21
N LEU A 409 -12.15 -3.42 29.66
CA LEU A 409 -10.89 -3.16 30.38
C LEU A 409 -10.67 -1.65 30.67
N GLY A 410 -11.64 -0.80 30.34
CA GLY A 410 -11.60 0.65 30.58
C GLY A 410 -10.81 1.46 29.54
N TYR A 411 -10.50 0.89 28.37
CA TYR A 411 -9.92 1.65 27.26
C TYR A 411 -11.01 2.34 26.44
N ARG A 412 -10.66 3.46 25.81
CA ARG A 412 -11.50 4.18 24.86
C ARG A 412 -10.89 4.06 23.47
N VAL A 413 -11.66 3.53 22.52
CA VAL A 413 -11.20 3.28 21.15
C VAL A 413 -11.87 4.28 20.20
N TYR A 414 -11.04 5.13 19.58
CA TYR A 414 -11.43 6.12 18.59
C TYR A 414 -10.91 5.72 17.21
N ASN A 415 -11.68 6.03 16.17
CA ASN A 415 -11.22 6.02 14.78
C ASN A 415 -11.39 7.42 14.18
N LYS A 416 -10.91 7.64 12.95
CA LYS A 416 -11.06 8.94 12.26
C LYS A 416 -12.51 9.43 12.18
N TRP A 417 -13.47 8.53 12.00
CA TRP A 417 -14.89 8.87 11.91
C TRP A 417 -15.45 9.37 13.25
N ASN A 418 -14.99 8.82 14.37
CA ASN A 418 -15.35 9.30 15.70
C ASN A 418 -14.79 10.70 16.00
N LEU A 419 -13.70 11.08 15.33
CA LEU A 419 -12.98 12.34 15.54
C LEU A 419 -13.22 13.36 14.40
N SER A 420 -14.04 13.03 13.41
CA SER A 420 -14.24 13.86 12.21
C SER A 420 -14.83 15.23 12.53
N SER A 421 -15.59 15.36 13.64
CA SER A 421 -16.17 16.62 14.11
C SER A 421 -15.13 17.72 14.40
N TYR A 422 -13.86 17.36 14.57
CA TYR A 422 -12.75 18.30 14.73
C TYR A 422 -12.16 18.80 13.40
N LEU A 423 -12.66 18.30 12.27
CA LEU A 423 -12.31 18.79 10.94
C LEU A 423 -13.30 19.89 10.53
N SER A 424 -12.81 20.94 9.87
CA SER A 424 -13.66 21.96 9.25
C SER A 424 -14.43 21.30 8.09
N GLU A 425 -15.78 21.34 8.11
CA GLU A 425 -16.66 20.59 7.19
C GLU A 425 -16.49 19.04 7.27
N PRO A 426 -16.83 18.40 8.42
CA PRO A 426 -16.44 17.01 8.79
C PRO A 426 -16.83 15.87 7.84
N SER A 427 -18.06 15.88 7.35
CA SER A 427 -18.70 14.70 6.75
C SER A 427 -18.55 14.70 5.24
N LEU A 428 -18.78 15.84 4.57
CA LEU A 428 -18.67 15.93 3.11
C LEU A 428 -17.23 15.66 2.64
N LEU A 429 -16.22 16.18 3.34
CA LEU A 429 -14.83 16.00 2.91
C LEU A 429 -14.34 14.54 3.06
N LEU A 430 -14.73 13.82 4.11
CA LEU A 430 -14.30 12.43 4.31
C LEU A 430 -15.17 11.42 3.56
N GLU A 431 -16.47 11.69 3.40
CA GLU A 431 -17.40 10.81 2.68
C GLU A 431 -17.20 10.87 1.15
N GLU A 432 -16.70 11.99 0.62
CA GLU A 432 -16.38 12.15 -0.80
C GLU A 432 -14.96 11.65 -1.16
N MET A 433 -14.13 11.30 -0.18
CA MET A 433 -12.76 10.84 -0.41
C MET A 433 -12.69 9.37 -0.81
N GLU A 434 -11.85 9.10 -1.82
CA GLU A 434 -11.49 7.74 -2.20
C GLU A 434 -10.81 6.97 -1.06
N PHE A 435 -11.08 5.67 -1.00
CA PHE A 435 -10.70 4.79 0.12
C PHE A 435 -9.19 4.78 0.43
N ASP A 436 -8.33 4.79 -0.58
CA ASP A 436 -6.87 4.83 -0.36
C ASP A 436 -6.37 6.22 0.04
N THR A 437 -7.03 7.28 -0.43
CA THR A 437 -6.67 8.67 -0.14
C THR A 437 -6.90 8.99 1.33
N ILE A 438 -8.04 8.55 1.88
CA ILE A 438 -8.37 8.75 3.30
C ILE A 438 -7.44 7.97 4.26
N ALA A 439 -6.67 6.99 3.79
CA ALA A 439 -5.69 6.29 4.62
C ALA A 439 -4.46 7.16 4.96
N ILE A 440 -4.22 8.26 4.22
CA ILE A 440 -3.15 9.23 4.53
C ILE A 440 -3.42 9.94 5.86
N ILE A 441 -4.69 10.16 6.19
CA ILE A 441 -5.11 10.74 7.48
C ILE A 441 -4.75 9.78 8.62
N ASP A 442 -5.05 8.49 8.47
CA ASP A 442 -4.67 7.46 9.45
C ASP A 442 -3.15 7.38 9.62
N TYR A 443 -2.39 7.47 8.52
CA TYR A 443 -0.92 7.44 8.57
C TYR A 443 -0.38 8.54 9.49
N ALA A 444 -0.81 9.79 9.31
CA ALA A 444 -0.36 10.92 10.13
C ALA A 444 -0.67 10.75 11.62
N VAL A 445 -1.80 10.12 11.96
CA VAL A 445 -2.13 9.82 13.37
C VAL A 445 -1.30 8.65 13.90
N LEU A 446 -1.09 7.59 13.12
CA LEU A 446 -0.41 6.39 13.61
C LEU A 446 1.10 6.61 13.83
N VAL A 447 1.76 7.41 13.00
CA VAL A 447 3.20 7.69 13.14
C VAL A 447 3.53 8.46 14.43
N GLU A 448 2.56 9.19 14.99
CA GLU A 448 2.72 10.01 16.19
C GLU A 448 2.25 9.32 17.50
N ALA A 449 1.84 8.05 17.42
CA ALA A 449 1.36 7.30 18.58
C ALA A 449 2.46 7.05 19.62
N ALA A 450 2.10 6.93 20.90
CA ALA A 450 3.06 6.56 21.95
C ALA A 450 3.57 5.12 21.75
N LEU A 451 2.65 4.21 21.39
CA LEU A 451 2.94 2.86 20.96
C LEU A 451 2.16 2.59 19.67
N PHE A 452 2.82 2.06 18.65
CA PHE A 452 2.18 1.59 17.41
C PHE A 452 2.15 0.06 17.36
N LEU A 453 0.99 -0.50 17.02
CA LEU A 453 0.76 -1.92 16.76
C LEU A 453 0.25 -2.13 15.34
N GLY A 454 0.94 -2.95 14.56
CA GLY A 454 0.55 -3.29 13.18
C GLY A 454 0.76 -4.76 12.85
N VAL A 455 0.53 -5.13 11.60
CA VAL A 455 0.70 -6.51 11.08
C VAL A 455 1.71 -6.58 9.94
N TRP A 456 2.58 -7.58 9.96
CA TRP A 456 3.72 -7.73 9.04
C TRP A 456 3.29 -7.79 7.59
N MET A 457 2.19 -8.48 7.27
CA MET A 457 1.78 -8.64 5.87
C MET A 457 1.12 -7.40 5.24
N SER A 458 1.03 -6.28 5.98
CA SER A 458 0.50 -5.04 5.45
C SER A 458 1.62 -4.05 5.19
N THR A 459 1.74 -3.62 3.93
CA THR A 459 2.61 -2.52 3.51
C THR A 459 2.28 -1.22 4.24
N PHE A 460 1.01 -0.97 4.58
CA PHE A 460 0.63 0.18 5.40
C PHE A 460 1.20 0.13 6.82
N SER A 461 1.14 -1.03 7.49
CA SER A 461 1.79 -1.20 8.80
C SER A 461 3.30 -0.99 8.72
N GLN A 462 3.93 -1.48 7.64
CA GLN A 462 5.38 -1.36 7.45
C GLN A 462 5.79 0.07 7.19
N THR A 463 5.07 0.82 6.35
CA THR A 463 5.35 2.25 6.14
C THR A 463 5.26 3.02 7.44
N VAL A 464 4.24 2.77 8.27
CA VAL A 464 4.12 3.43 9.59
C VAL A 464 5.28 3.06 10.50
N ALA A 465 5.61 1.77 10.60
CA ALA A 465 6.72 1.31 11.43
C ALA A 465 8.07 1.86 10.94
N TYR A 466 8.31 1.89 9.63
CA TYR A 466 9.51 2.46 9.05
C TYR A 466 9.58 3.97 9.30
N ALA A 467 8.50 4.72 9.06
CA ALA A 467 8.45 6.15 9.35
C ALA A 467 8.80 6.48 10.81
N ARG A 468 8.39 5.63 11.76
CA ARG A 468 8.69 5.79 13.18
C ARG A 468 10.12 5.45 13.57
N THR A 469 10.82 4.65 12.75
CA THR A 469 12.10 4.02 13.13
C THR A 469 13.25 4.35 12.20
N VAL A 470 13.00 4.99 11.06
CA VAL A 470 13.99 5.35 10.04
C VAL A 470 15.09 6.29 10.57
N GLU A 471 14.80 7.05 11.63
CA GLU A 471 15.78 7.93 12.28
C GLU A 471 16.63 7.26 13.37
N LEU A 472 16.41 5.98 13.68
CA LEU A 472 17.22 5.26 14.64
C LEU A 472 18.63 5.00 14.09
N GLU A 473 19.65 5.12 14.95
CA GLU A 473 21.04 4.83 14.58
C GLU A 473 21.26 3.35 14.23
N GLN A 474 20.53 2.47 14.92
CA GLN A 474 20.54 1.03 14.67
C GLN A 474 19.39 0.64 13.75
N ASP A 475 19.64 -0.31 12.85
CA ASP A 475 18.60 -0.84 11.97
C ASP A 475 17.51 -1.54 12.79
N TYR A 476 16.32 -0.95 12.83
CA TYR A 476 15.19 -1.44 13.60
C TYR A 476 14.77 -2.85 13.19
N TRP A 477 14.79 -3.15 11.90
CA TRP A 477 14.35 -4.44 11.38
C TRP A 477 15.32 -5.54 11.79
N GLU A 478 16.63 -5.33 11.58
CA GLU A 478 17.67 -6.27 11.98
C GLU A 478 17.76 -6.44 13.50
N THR A 479 17.48 -5.39 14.26
CA THR A 479 17.61 -5.40 15.73
C THR A 479 16.39 -5.99 16.43
N TYR A 480 15.17 -5.71 15.95
CA TYR A 480 13.95 -5.99 16.70
C TYR A 480 12.96 -6.93 16.01
N VAL A 481 12.97 -7.01 14.67
CA VAL A 481 11.98 -7.77 13.90
C VAL A 481 12.55 -9.08 13.36
N ASN A 482 13.69 -9.02 12.69
CA ASN A 482 14.35 -10.15 12.06
C ASN A 482 15.00 -11.17 13.01
N PRO A 483 15.38 -10.86 14.27
CA PRO A 483 15.96 -11.86 15.16
C PRO A 483 15.04 -13.07 15.41
N GLY A 484 15.62 -14.27 15.31
CA GLY A 484 14.89 -15.54 15.40
C GLY A 484 14.09 -15.84 14.13
N SER A 485 14.57 -15.41 12.96
CA SER A 485 14.00 -15.74 11.67
C SER A 485 15.06 -16.21 10.67
N ARG A 486 14.62 -16.82 9.57
CA ARG A 486 15.46 -17.25 8.45
C ARG A 486 14.78 -16.94 7.11
N ARG A 487 15.60 -16.80 6.07
CA ARG A 487 15.12 -16.71 4.68
C ARG A 487 14.88 -18.11 4.11
N ASP A 488 13.80 -18.24 3.35
CA ASP A 488 13.50 -19.37 2.46
C ASP A 488 13.04 -18.80 1.12
N GLY A 489 13.99 -18.59 0.20
CA GLY A 489 13.77 -17.83 -1.03
C GLY A 489 13.30 -16.40 -0.74
N LEU A 490 12.11 -16.05 -1.25
CA LEU A 490 11.47 -14.74 -1.07
C LEU A 490 10.60 -14.65 0.18
N THR A 491 10.71 -15.62 1.08
CA THR A 491 9.93 -15.67 2.32
C THR A 491 10.84 -15.53 3.53
N ARG A 492 10.37 -14.82 4.55
CA ARG A 492 10.96 -14.82 5.89
C ARG A 492 10.10 -15.68 6.83
N LEU A 493 10.76 -16.57 7.56
CA LEU A 493 10.12 -17.48 8.51
C LEU A 493 10.67 -17.23 9.91
N TRP A 494 9.80 -16.93 10.87
CA TRP A 494 10.14 -16.77 12.28
C TRP A 494 9.96 -18.08 13.04
N ASP A 495 10.86 -18.33 13.99
CA ASP A 495 10.81 -19.53 14.82
C ASP A 495 9.63 -19.53 15.81
N GLN A 496 9.09 -18.35 16.13
CA GLN A 496 8.03 -18.14 17.12
C GLN A 496 6.83 -17.37 16.55
N ALA A 497 6.46 -17.57 15.28
CA ALA A 497 5.25 -16.96 14.71
C ALA A 497 3.97 -17.78 15.04
N PRO A 498 2.80 -17.12 15.26
CA PRO A 498 2.61 -15.67 15.32
C PRO A 498 3.23 -15.04 16.58
N ALA A 499 3.81 -13.84 16.45
CA ALA A 499 4.33 -13.08 17.58
C ALA A 499 4.39 -11.59 17.30
N LEU A 500 4.24 -10.77 18.35
CA LEU A 500 4.59 -9.35 18.29
C LEU A 500 6.10 -9.18 18.41
N LYS A 501 6.69 -8.44 17.46
CA LYS A 501 8.12 -8.12 17.39
C LYS A 501 8.28 -6.62 17.22
N GLY A 502 9.33 -6.05 17.80
CA GLY A 502 9.58 -4.61 17.78
C GLY A 502 10.18 -4.10 19.07
N ASP A 503 10.29 -2.77 19.18
CA ASP A 503 10.80 -2.09 20.35
C ASP A 503 9.67 -1.63 21.28
N GLU A 504 9.99 -0.73 22.21
CA GLU A 504 9.07 -0.18 23.20
C GLU A 504 7.97 0.72 22.62
N THR A 505 8.18 1.24 21.41
CA THR A 505 7.33 2.25 20.77
C THR A 505 6.64 1.73 19.51
N THR A 506 7.19 0.71 18.86
CA THR A 506 6.73 0.23 17.56
C THR A 506 6.80 -1.28 17.56
N LYS A 507 5.66 -1.95 17.32
CA LYS A 507 5.58 -3.41 17.24
C LYS A 507 4.71 -3.87 16.08
N ILE A 508 5.11 -4.99 15.48
CA ILE A 508 4.44 -5.61 14.35
C ILE A 508 4.20 -7.09 14.65
N LEU A 509 2.99 -7.56 14.37
CA LEU A 509 2.62 -8.97 14.42
C LEU A 509 3.25 -9.69 13.22
N VAL A 510 4.30 -10.47 13.47
CA VAL A 510 4.94 -11.34 12.48
C VAL A 510 4.25 -12.68 12.42
N ILE A 511 4.20 -13.25 11.22
CA ILE A 511 3.49 -14.48 10.91
C ILE A 511 4.22 -15.26 9.81
N ASN A 512 4.09 -16.58 9.83
CA ASN A 512 4.62 -17.44 8.78
C ASN A 512 3.51 -17.78 7.79
N THR A 513 3.47 -17.09 6.65
CA THR A 513 2.39 -17.25 5.66
C THR A 513 2.52 -18.52 4.80
N GLY A 514 3.68 -19.19 4.83
CA GLY A 514 4.00 -20.34 3.97
C GLY A 514 4.14 -19.99 2.48
N GLY A 515 4.18 -18.69 2.14
CA GLY A 515 4.26 -18.16 0.78
C GLY A 515 5.09 -16.87 0.73
N PHE A 516 4.94 -16.08 -0.33
CA PHE A 516 5.74 -14.87 -0.58
C PHE A 516 5.71 -13.87 0.60
N SER A 517 6.89 -13.43 1.05
CA SER A 517 7.07 -12.40 2.07
C SER A 517 8.39 -11.67 1.86
N ASN A 518 8.55 -11.02 0.70
CA ASN A 518 9.76 -10.25 0.39
C ASN A 518 9.66 -8.81 0.92
N MET A 519 9.18 -8.68 2.15
CA MET A 519 8.97 -7.39 2.78
C MET A 519 10.28 -6.72 3.18
N ASP A 520 11.40 -7.45 3.18
CA ASP A 520 12.74 -6.87 3.34
C ASP A 520 13.15 -6.01 2.13
N SER A 521 12.50 -6.18 0.97
CA SER A 521 12.63 -5.28 -0.18
C SER A 521 11.71 -4.06 -0.08
N TYR A 522 10.93 -3.96 1.01
CA TYR A 522 10.10 -2.80 1.28
C TYR A 522 10.97 -1.65 1.80
N PRO A 523 10.68 -0.40 1.40
CA PRO A 523 11.38 0.81 1.85
C PRO A 523 11.50 0.90 3.37
#